data_AF-A0A941Q452-F1
#
_entry.id   AF-A0A941Q452-F1
#
_cell.length_a   1.000
_cell.length_b   1.000
_cell.length_c   1.000
_cell.angle_alpha   90.00
_cell.angle_beta   90.00
_cell.angle_gamma   90.00
#
_symmetry.space_group_name_H-M   'P 1'
#
loop_
_entity.id
_entity.type
_entity.pdbx_description
1 polymer ?
#
loop_
_entity_poly.entity_id
_entity_poly.type
_entity_poly.pdbx_seq_one_letter_code
_entity_poly.pdbx_strand_id
1 'polypeptide(L)'
;MSHSPSQAFNDATGTDESAVARAAAYKSVYVYEAPVRAWHWINALAIVVLAVTGYFIGSPLPSMPGEASANYLMGYIRFAHFAAGYVFAVALIGRVYWALVGNHHARELFTLPVFNRAYWHEVFTMMKWYAFLIPRPSRYVGHNPLARAAMFFGFLVMTLFMIVTGFALYGEGAQAGSWSHRLFTSWVIPAFGGNSQTV
;
A
#
# COMPACT_ATOMS: atom_id res chain seq x y z
N MET A 1 1.52 -13.28 58.12
CA MET A 1 0.35 -13.40 57.23
C MET A 1 0.42 -14.78 56.60
N SER A 2 -0.47 -15.70 56.97
CA SER A 2 -0.48 -17.06 56.40
C SER A 2 -1.22 -17.04 55.06
N HIS A 3 -0.51 -17.32 53.97
CA HIS A 3 -1.16 -17.53 52.67
C HIS A 3 -2.04 -18.77 52.74
N SER A 4 -3.27 -18.66 52.26
CA SER A 4 -4.14 -19.82 52.06
C SER A 4 -3.47 -20.81 51.09
N PRO A 5 -3.63 -22.14 51.26
CA PRO A 5 -3.15 -23.12 50.29
C PRO A 5 -3.63 -22.83 48.85
N SER A 6 -4.82 -22.23 48.70
CA SER A 6 -5.35 -21.79 47.41
C SER A 6 -4.59 -20.60 46.81
N GLN A 7 -4.15 -19.64 47.64
CA GLN A 7 -3.36 -18.50 47.18
C GLN A 7 -1.97 -18.93 46.72
N ALA A 8 -1.31 -19.81 47.47
CA ALA A 8 0.00 -20.34 47.08
C ALA A 8 -0.05 -21.14 45.76
N PHE A 9 -1.14 -21.88 45.52
CA PHE A 9 -1.37 -22.59 44.27
C PHE A 9 -1.60 -21.63 43.08
N ASN A 10 -2.42 -20.60 43.29
CA ASN A 10 -2.71 -19.61 42.25
C ASN A 10 -1.47 -18.78 41.89
N ASP A 11 -0.66 -18.42 42.89
CA ASP A 11 0.63 -17.71 42.70
C ASP A 11 1.65 -18.59 41.94
N ALA A 12 1.70 -19.90 42.22
CA ALA A 12 2.61 -20.84 41.56
C ALA A 12 2.20 -21.19 40.12
N THR A 13 0.90 -21.16 39.80
CA THR A 13 0.37 -21.48 38.46
C THR A 13 0.13 -20.24 37.59
N GLY A 14 0.28 -19.03 38.16
CA GLY A 14 0.00 -17.77 37.47
C GLY A 14 -1.48 -17.52 37.19
N THR A 15 -2.37 -18.26 37.85
CA THR A 15 -3.83 -18.15 37.68
C THR A 15 -4.41 -17.19 38.73
N ASP A 16 -4.19 -15.89 38.54
CA ASP A 16 -4.83 -14.87 39.36
C ASP A 16 -6.24 -14.58 38.85
N GLU A 17 -7.23 -15.29 39.38
CA GLU A 17 -8.65 -15.08 39.09
C GLU A 17 -9.10 -13.64 39.34
N SER A 18 -8.47 -12.93 40.28
CA SER A 18 -8.78 -11.53 40.57
C SER A 18 -8.21 -10.57 39.52
N ALA A 19 -7.06 -10.90 38.93
CA ALA A 19 -6.52 -10.19 37.78
C ALA A 19 -7.37 -10.43 36.53
N VAL A 20 -7.86 -11.65 36.31
CA VAL A 20 -8.78 -11.96 35.20
C VAL A 20 -10.12 -11.23 35.37
N ALA A 21 -10.66 -11.17 36.59
CA ALA A 21 -11.91 -10.44 36.89
C ALA A 21 -11.77 -8.91 36.74
N ARG A 22 -10.57 -8.37 36.95
CA ARG A 22 -10.26 -6.93 36.78
C ARG A 22 -9.77 -6.58 35.37
N ALA A 23 -9.45 -7.57 34.55
CA ALA A 23 -9.01 -7.35 33.19
C ALA A 23 -10.16 -6.73 32.38
N ALA A 24 -9.89 -5.60 31.74
CA ALA A 24 -10.86 -4.97 30.84
C ALA A 24 -11.22 -5.96 29.72
N ALA A 25 -12.51 -6.24 29.55
CA ALA A 25 -12.99 -7.06 28.45
C ALA A 25 -12.77 -6.31 27.11
N TYR A 26 -11.68 -6.63 26.42
CA TYR A 26 -11.41 -6.09 25.10
C TYR A 26 -12.32 -6.78 24.08
N LYS A 27 -13.37 -6.08 23.64
CA LYS A 27 -14.19 -6.53 22.51
C LYS A 27 -13.38 -6.38 21.22
N SER A 28 -12.75 -7.46 20.77
CA SER A 28 -12.12 -7.51 19.45
C SER A 28 -13.23 -7.53 18.39
N VAL A 29 -13.29 -6.46 17.59
CA VAL A 29 -14.20 -6.42 16.43
C VAL A 29 -13.39 -6.87 15.22
N TYR A 30 -13.92 -7.84 14.48
CA TYR A 30 -13.32 -8.30 13.24
C TYR A 30 -13.55 -7.25 12.14
N VAL A 31 -12.60 -6.32 12.01
CA VAL A 31 -12.69 -5.21 11.04
C VAL A 31 -12.13 -5.60 9.66
N TYR A 32 -11.07 -6.40 9.63
CA TYR A 32 -10.37 -6.77 8.40
C TYR A 32 -10.61 -8.24 8.05
N GLU A 33 -11.34 -8.48 6.97
CA GLU A 33 -11.61 -9.82 6.47
C GLU A 33 -10.36 -10.48 5.87
N ALA A 34 -10.30 -11.82 5.85
CA ALA A 34 -9.20 -12.57 5.26
C ALA A 34 -8.87 -12.14 3.80
N PRO A 35 -9.85 -11.87 2.91
CA PRO A 35 -9.60 -11.37 1.57
C PRO A 35 -8.87 -10.02 1.56
N VAL A 36 -9.19 -9.13 2.49
CA VAL A 36 -8.56 -7.80 2.60
C VAL A 36 -7.10 -7.93 3.02
N ARG A 37 -6.79 -8.87 3.93
CA ARG A 37 -5.41 -9.16 4.34
C ARG A 37 -4.60 -9.79 3.21
N ALA A 38 -5.18 -10.75 2.50
CA ALA A 38 -4.53 -11.36 1.34
C ALA A 38 -4.22 -10.30 0.27
N TRP A 39 -5.19 -9.45 -0.05
CA TRP A 39 -4.99 -8.31 -0.94
C TRP A 39 -3.84 -7.42 -0.49
N HIS A 40 -3.80 -7.05 0.79
CA HIS A 40 -2.73 -6.20 1.34
C HIS A 40 -1.34 -6.83 1.14
N TRP A 41 -1.18 -8.10 1.52
CA TRP A 41 0.12 -8.78 1.41
C TRP A 41 0.56 -9.02 -0.03
N ILE A 42 -0.36 -9.29 -0.95
CA ILE A 42 -0.06 -9.40 -2.38
C ILE A 42 0.46 -8.06 -2.92
N ASN A 43 -0.20 -6.94 -2.58
CA ASN A 43 0.26 -5.62 -3.01
C ASN A 43 1.59 -5.22 -2.36
N ALA A 44 1.78 -5.52 -1.07
CA ALA A 44 3.03 -5.25 -0.38
C ALA A 44 4.20 -5.98 -1.07
N LEU A 45 4.02 -7.26 -1.38
CA LEU A 45 5.03 -8.04 -2.13
C LEU A 45 5.26 -7.47 -3.53
N ALA A 46 4.20 -7.15 -4.27
CA ALA A 46 4.31 -6.58 -5.61
C ALA A 46 5.08 -5.25 -5.61
N ILE A 47 4.80 -4.36 -4.65
CA ILE A 47 5.51 -3.08 -4.48
C ILE A 47 7.00 -3.31 -4.21
N VAL A 48 7.36 -4.26 -3.34
CA VAL A 48 8.75 -4.59 -3.06
C VAL A 48 9.47 -5.05 -4.32
N VAL A 49 8.86 -5.97 -5.08
CA VAL A 49 9.41 -6.44 -6.36
C VAL A 49 9.56 -5.28 -7.34
N LEU A 50 8.52 -4.46 -7.52
CA LEU A 50 8.54 -3.30 -8.41
C LEU A 50 9.63 -2.30 -8.04
N ALA A 51 9.81 -1.99 -6.75
CA ALA A 51 10.81 -1.05 -6.28
C ALA A 51 12.23 -1.55 -6.56
N VAL A 52 12.53 -2.81 -6.19
CA VAL A 52 13.86 -3.40 -6.38
C VAL A 52 14.19 -3.55 -7.86
N THR A 53 13.27 -4.12 -8.65
CA THR A 53 13.50 -4.33 -10.08
C THR A 53 13.50 -3.01 -10.86
N GLY A 54 12.65 -2.05 -10.50
CA GLY A 54 12.61 -0.71 -11.10
C GLY A 54 13.90 0.06 -10.87
N TYR A 55 14.46 -0.04 -9.66
CA TYR A 55 15.78 0.52 -9.36
C TYR A 55 16.86 -0.06 -10.28
N PHE A 56 16.92 -1.39 -10.46
CA PHE A 56 17.89 -2.01 -11.35
C PHE A 56 17.61 -1.78 -12.84
N ILE A 57 16.39 -1.42 -13.23
CA ILE A 57 16.10 -0.97 -14.60
C ILE A 57 16.71 0.41 -14.86
N GLY A 58 16.63 1.33 -13.90
CA GLY A 58 17.24 2.66 -14.00
C GLY A 58 18.76 2.67 -13.76
N SER A 59 19.25 1.81 -12.86
CA SER A 59 20.66 1.66 -12.50
C SER A 59 21.07 0.18 -12.64
N PRO A 60 21.48 -0.24 -13.85
CA PRO A 60 21.77 -1.64 -14.14
C PRO A 60 22.91 -2.21 -13.29
N LEU A 61 22.82 -3.52 -13.03
CA LEU A 61 23.94 -4.29 -12.46
C LEU A 61 25.14 -4.29 -13.40
N PRO A 62 26.37 -4.56 -12.89
CA PRO A 62 27.54 -4.71 -13.73
C PRO A 62 27.33 -5.74 -14.85
N SER A 63 27.91 -5.45 -16.02
CA SER A 63 27.84 -6.35 -17.17
C SER A 63 28.39 -7.74 -16.83
N MET A 64 27.61 -8.77 -17.17
CA MET A 64 28.03 -10.15 -16.99
C MET A 64 29.07 -10.53 -18.04
N PRO A 65 30.13 -11.27 -17.68
CA PRO A 65 31.11 -11.75 -18.66
C PRO A 65 30.52 -12.86 -19.55
N GLY A 66 31.12 -13.06 -20.73
CA GLY A 66 30.73 -14.11 -21.68
C GLY A 66 29.82 -13.62 -22.81
N GLU A 67 29.30 -14.56 -23.60
CA GLU A 67 28.43 -14.24 -24.74
C GLU A 67 27.05 -13.76 -24.30
N ALA A 68 26.48 -12.81 -25.06
CA ALA A 68 25.14 -12.28 -24.79
C ALA A 68 24.04 -13.35 -24.92
N SER A 69 24.22 -14.33 -25.82
CA SER A 69 23.31 -15.47 -26.00
C SER A 69 23.16 -16.32 -24.74
N ALA A 70 24.21 -16.37 -23.90
CA ALA A 70 24.23 -17.13 -22.66
C ALA A 70 23.71 -16.33 -21.44
N ASN A 71 23.41 -15.04 -21.60
CA ASN A 71 23.07 -14.13 -20.50
C ASN A 71 21.70 -13.48 -20.68
N TYR A 72 20.78 -13.68 -19.74
CA TYR A 72 19.43 -13.08 -19.77
C TYR A 72 19.03 -12.35 -18.48
N LEU A 73 20.00 -11.96 -17.66
CA LEU A 73 19.77 -11.35 -16.34
C LEU A 73 18.83 -10.15 -16.39
N MET A 74 19.12 -9.18 -17.26
CA MET A 74 18.28 -7.98 -17.40
C MET A 74 16.88 -8.31 -17.95
N GLY A 75 16.78 -9.35 -18.78
CA GLY A 75 15.50 -9.87 -19.24
C GLY A 75 14.63 -10.40 -18.10
N TYR A 76 15.20 -11.15 -17.16
CA TYR A 76 14.50 -11.63 -15.97
C TYR A 76 14.08 -10.50 -15.02
N ILE A 77 14.94 -9.49 -14.82
CA ILE A 77 14.61 -8.31 -14.00
C ILE A 77 13.41 -7.57 -14.61
N ARG A 78 13.44 -7.30 -15.92
CA ARG A 78 12.32 -6.66 -16.63
C ARG A 78 11.06 -7.51 -16.59
N PHE A 79 11.17 -8.82 -16.79
CA PHE A 79 10.03 -9.74 -16.71
C PHE A 79 9.38 -9.69 -15.32
N ALA A 80 10.17 -9.79 -14.25
CA ALA A 80 9.66 -9.72 -12.88
C ALA A 80 8.98 -8.36 -12.60
N HIS A 81 9.56 -7.25 -13.09
CA HIS A 81 8.97 -5.92 -12.97
C HIS A 81 7.61 -5.85 -13.67
N PHE A 82 7.53 -6.28 -14.94
CA PHE A 82 6.29 -6.24 -15.71
C PHE A 82 5.22 -7.16 -15.09
N ALA A 83 5.57 -8.37 -14.71
CA ALA A 83 4.66 -9.32 -14.07
C ALA A 83 4.12 -8.76 -12.75
N ALA A 84 4.98 -8.20 -11.90
CA ALA A 84 4.56 -7.54 -10.66
C ALA A 84 3.66 -6.32 -10.94
N GLY A 85 3.94 -5.55 -11.99
CA GLY A 85 3.11 -4.42 -12.43
C GLY A 85 1.70 -4.85 -12.82
N TYR A 86 1.55 -5.95 -13.56
CA TYR A 86 0.24 -6.53 -13.87
C TYR A 86 -0.49 -7.03 -12.63
N VAL A 87 0.19 -7.76 -11.73
CA VAL A 87 -0.40 -8.22 -10.46
C VAL A 87 -0.90 -7.04 -9.64
N PHE A 88 -0.10 -5.97 -9.53
CA PHE A 88 -0.45 -4.77 -8.80
C PHE A 88 -1.64 -4.02 -9.43
N ALA A 89 -1.67 -3.88 -10.76
CA ALA A 89 -2.77 -3.25 -11.48
C ALA A 89 -4.09 -4.03 -11.33
N VAL A 90 -4.06 -5.36 -11.48
CA VAL A 90 -5.23 -6.22 -11.29
C VAL A 90 -5.70 -6.19 -9.84
N ALA A 91 -4.77 -6.22 -8.88
CA ALA A 91 -5.09 -6.10 -7.46
C ALA A 91 -5.76 -4.75 -7.15
N LEU A 92 -5.33 -3.65 -7.77
CA LEU A 92 -5.99 -2.35 -7.61
C LEU A 92 -7.40 -2.34 -8.21
N ILE A 93 -7.62 -2.95 -9.39
CA ILE A 93 -8.96 -3.08 -9.97
C ILE A 93 -9.89 -3.85 -9.02
N GLY A 94 -9.40 -4.98 -8.48
CA GLY A 94 -10.12 -5.73 -7.45
C GLY A 94 -10.40 -4.91 -6.20
N ARG A 95 -9.48 -4.02 -5.81
CA ARG A 95 -9.68 -3.11 -4.67
C ARG A 95 -10.77 -2.08 -4.93
N VAL A 96 -10.77 -1.47 -6.12
CA VAL A 96 -11.80 -0.51 -6.53
C VAL A 96 -13.16 -1.18 -6.50
N TYR A 97 -13.28 -2.39 -7.05
CA TYR A 97 -14.51 -3.19 -6.99
C TYR A 97 -14.96 -3.42 -5.53
N TRP A 98 -14.06 -3.86 -4.66
CA TRP A 98 -14.39 -4.11 -3.24
C TRP A 98 -14.74 -2.83 -2.48
N ALA A 99 -14.21 -1.68 -2.87
CA ALA A 99 -14.59 -0.41 -2.27
C ALA A 99 -16.00 0.05 -2.67
N LEU A 100 -16.47 -0.31 -3.87
CA LEU A 100 -17.84 -0.02 -4.30
C LEU A 100 -18.86 -0.93 -3.59
N VAL A 101 -18.57 -2.24 -3.54
CA VAL A 101 -19.48 -3.28 -3.02
C VAL A 101 -19.36 -3.49 -1.50
N GLY A 102 -18.21 -3.18 -0.91
CA GLY A 102 -17.90 -3.48 0.49
C GLY A 102 -18.47 -2.49 1.52
N ASN A 103 -18.15 -2.77 2.80
CA ASN A 103 -18.63 -2.04 3.97
C ASN A 103 -18.09 -0.58 4.05
N HIS A 104 -18.63 0.26 4.95
CA HIS A 104 -18.23 1.67 5.10
C HIS A 104 -16.71 1.87 5.25
N HIS A 105 -16.03 0.99 5.99
CA HIS A 105 -14.56 1.02 6.14
C HIS A 105 -13.80 0.71 4.85
N ALA A 106 -14.40 -0.03 3.90
CA ALA A 106 -13.82 -0.30 2.59
C ALA A 106 -13.81 0.95 1.68
N ARG A 107 -14.69 1.92 1.95
CA ARG A 107 -14.82 3.18 1.21
C ARG A 107 -13.87 4.29 1.68
N GLU A 108 -13.28 4.14 2.86
CA GLU A 108 -12.44 5.18 3.47
C GLU A 108 -11.27 5.63 2.58
N LEU A 109 -10.75 4.73 1.73
CA LEU A 109 -9.68 5.04 0.78
C LEU A 109 -10.16 5.93 -0.38
N PHE A 110 -11.44 5.91 -0.73
CA PHE A 110 -11.99 6.61 -1.92
C PHE A 110 -12.84 7.83 -1.57
N THR A 111 -13.32 7.94 -0.34
CA THR A 111 -14.10 9.10 0.12
C THR A 111 -13.25 9.97 1.04
N LEU A 112 -12.79 11.11 0.54
CA LEU A 112 -12.22 12.18 1.36
C LEU A 112 -13.20 13.34 1.47
N PRO A 113 -13.61 13.77 2.67
CA PRO A 113 -14.47 14.94 2.86
C PRO A 113 -13.64 16.23 2.69
N VAL A 114 -13.04 16.43 1.52
CA VAL A 114 -12.13 17.55 1.19
C VAL A 114 -12.81 18.92 1.30
N PHE A 115 -14.13 18.99 1.16
CA PHE A 115 -14.88 20.24 1.28
C PHE A 115 -15.27 20.58 2.72
N ASN A 116 -15.00 19.69 3.68
CA ASN A 116 -15.35 19.94 5.08
C ASN A 116 -14.20 20.66 5.81
N ARG A 117 -14.46 21.89 6.28
CA ARG A 117 -13.48 22.67 7.06
C ARG A 117 -13.06 21.98 8.36
N ALA A 118 -13.96 21.25 9.01
CA ALA A 118 -13.64 20.49 10.23
C ALA A 118 -12.64 19.37 9.96
N TYR A 119 -12.69 18.75 8.78
CA TYR A 119 -11.73 17.72 8.39
C TYR A 119 -10.30 18.28 8.31
N TRP A 120 -10.14 19.45 7.68
CA TRP A 120 -8.83 20.10 7.59
C TRP A 120 -8.32 20.57 8.95
N HIS A 121 -9.20 21.06 9.83
CA HIS A 121 -8.82 21.38 11.20
C HIS A 121 -8.19 20.17 11.92
N GLU A 122 -8.79 18.99 11.80
CA GLU A 122 -8.25 17.76 12.39
C GLU A 122 -6.94 17.31 11.72
N VAL A 123 -6.81 17.48 10.40
CA VAL A 123 -5.54 17.22 9.68
C VAL A 123 -4.42 18.11 10.22
N PHE A 124 -4.64 19.42 10.36
CA PHE A 124 -3.66 20.36 10.92
C PHE A 124 -3.34 20.06 12.39
N THR A 125 -4.35 19.69 13.18
CA THR A 125 -4.16 19.27 14.58
C THR A 125 -3.26 18.04 14.67
N MET A 126 -3.47 17.05 13.80
CA MET A 126 -2.63 15.85 13.75
C MET A 126 -1.19 16.17 13.31
N MET A 127 -1.00 17.04 12.31
CA MET A 127 0.34 17.48 11.90
C MET A 127 1.07 18.19 13.04
N LYS A 128 0.39 19.06 13.79
CA LYS A 128 0.98 19.72 14.97
C LYS A 128 1.38 18.70 16.04
N TRP A 129 0.58 17.67 16.25
CA TRP A 129 0.92 16.62 17.21
C TRP A 129 2.13 15.80 16.75
N TYR A 130 2.21 15.40 15.48
CA TYR A 130 3.39 14.72 14.92
C TYR A 130 4.65 15.60 14.91
N ALA A 131 4.48 16.92 14.80
CA ALA A 131 5.56 17.89 14.97
C ALA A 131 5.88 18.20 16.45
N PHE A 132 5.26 17.49 17.40
CA PHE A 132 5.42 17.69 18.85
C PHE A 132 5.05 19.10 19.36
N LEU A 133 4.23 19.84 18.62
CA LEU A 133 3.78 21.20 18.96
C LEU A 133 2.60 21.20 19.94
N ILE A 134 1.88 20.08 20.07
CA ILE A 134 0.75 19.93 21.00
C ILE A 134 0.87 18.62 21.77
N PRO A 135 0.38 18.55 23.03
CA PRO A 135 0.62 17.42 23.91
C PRO A 135 -0.29 16.20 23.66
N ARG A 136 -1.45 16.37 23.03
CA ARG A 136 -2.43 15.28 22.82
C ARG A 136 -3.15 15.41 21.47
N PRO A 137 -3.36 14.30 20.73
CA PRO A 137 -4.18 14.29 19.53
C PRO A 137 -5.67 14.12 19.86
N SER A 138 -6.55 14.44 18.91
CA SER A 138 -7.97 14.06 18.98
C SER A 138 -8.15 12.53 18.93
N ARG A 139 -9.28 12.03 19.43
CA ARG A 139 -9.60 10.59 19.40
C ARG A 139 -10.34 10.24 18.11
N TYR A 140 -9.85 9.26 17.37
CA TYR A 140 -10.44 8.79 16.12
C TYR A 140 -10.73 7.29 16.19
N VAL A 141 -11.79 6.86 15.52
CA VAL A 141 -12.07 5.43 15.27
C VAL A 141 -11.58 5.10 13.86
N GLY A 142 -10.72 4.10 13.72
CA GLY A 142 -10.12 3.74 12.43
C GLY A 142 -8.91 4.60 12.07
N HIS A 143 -8.85 5.08 10.82
CA HIS A 143 -7.76 5.95 10.36
C HIS A 143 -7.99 7.41 10.75
N ASN A 144 -6.94 8.05 11.26
CA ASN A 144 -6.99 9.49 11.50
C ASN A 144 -7.10 10.28 10.16
N PRO A 145 -7.63 11.51 10.17
CA PRO A 145 -7.80 12.33 8.97
C PRO A 145 -6.52 12.53 8.15
N LEU A 146 -5.38 12.73 8.81
CA LEU A 146 -4.10 12.89 8.12
C LEU A 146 -3.67 11.58 7.42
N ALA A 147 -3.84 10.43 8.07
CA ALA A 147 -3.58 9.12 7.48
C ALA A 147 -4.51 8.84 6.29
N ARG A 148 -5.80 9.23 6.37
CA ARG A 148 -6.72 9.14 5.22
C ARG A 148 -6.27 10.00 4.05
N ALA A 149 -5.83 11.23 4.32
CA ALA A 149 -5.26 12.10 3.30
C ALA A 149 -3.99 11.48 2.67
N ALA A 150 -3.07 10.96 3.49
CA ALA A 150 -1.86 10.30 3.02
C ALA A 150 -2.15 9.04 2.18
N MET A 151 -3.12 8.21 2.58
CA MET A 151 -3.53 7.04 1.80
C MET A 151 -4.12 7.42 0.44
N PHE A 152 -4.89 8.51 0.35
CA PHE A 152 -5.44 8.95 -0.93
C PHE A 152 -4.37 9.60 -1.82
N PHE A 153 -3.72 10.66 -1.35
CA PHE A 153 -2.78 11.44 -2.17
C PHE A 153 -1.43 10.73 -2.32
N GLY A 154 -0.91 10.15 -1.25
CA GLY A 154 0.40 9.50 -1.24
C GLY A 154 0.37 8.10 -1.84
N PHE A 155 -0.67 7.31 -1.55
CA PHE A 155 -0.77 5.94 -2.07
C PHE A 155 -1.63 5.84 -3.33
N LEU A 156 -2.93 6.21 -3.29
CA LEU A 156 -3.84 5.98 -4.43
C LEU A 156 -3.46 6.80 -5.66
N VAL A 157 -3.28 8.11 -5.54
CA VAL A 157 -2.93 8.99 -6.67
C VAL A 157 -1.58 8.60 -7.26
N MET A 158 -0.56 8.38 -6.41
CA MET A 158 0.76 7.94 -6.85
C MET A 158 0.70 6.58 -7.57
N THR A 159 -0.05 5.63 -7.02
CA THR A 159 -0.26 4.31 -7.64
C THR A 159 -0.89 4.44 -9.03
N LEU A 160 -1.94 5.24 -9.16
CA LEU A 160 -2.59 5.48 -10.46
C LEU A 160 -1.62 6.11 -11.46
N PHE A 161 -0.86 7.12 -11.01
CA PHE A 161 0.18 7.74 -11.82
C PHE A 161 1.21 6.71 -12.32
N MET A 162 1.76 5.89 -11.41
CA MET A 162 2.77 4.87 -11.73
C MET A 162 2.23 3.78 -12.67
N ILE A 163 0.96 3.39 -12.53
CA ILE A 163 0.32 2.44 -13.44
C ILE A 163 0.17 3.03 -14.84
N VAL A 164 -0.32 4.27 -14.94
CA VAL A 164 -0.53 4.95 -16.22
C VAL A 164 0.79 5.17 -16.96
N THR A 165 1.81 5.69 -16.27
CA THR A 165 3.13 5.93 -16.87
C THR A 165 3.87 4.62 -17.15
N GLY A 166 3.77 3.63 -16.26
CA GLY A 166 4.33 2.30 -16.46
C GLY A 166 3.76 1.59 -17.70
N PHE A 167 2.43 1.61 -17.89
CA PHE A 167 1.82 1.02 -19.08
C PHE A 167 2.13 1.81 -20.36
N ALA A 168 2.33 3.12 -20.27
CA ALA A 168 2.78 3.92 -21.41
C ALA A 168 4.17 3.49 -21.89
N LEU A 169 5.13 3.31 -20.97
CA LEU A 169 6.47 2.81 -21.30
C LEU A 169 6.44 1.34 -21.78
N TYR A 170 5.61 0.51 -21.15
CA TYR A 170 5.41 -0.87 -21.59
C TYR A 170 4.85 -0.94 -23.02
N GLY A 171 3.91 -0.06 -23.38
CA GLY A 171 3.31 0.01 -24.71
C GLY A 171 4.29 0.42 -25.82
N GLU A 172 5.32 1.20 -25.51
CA GLU A 172 6.40 1.48 -26.47
C GLU A 172 7.21 0.22 -26.79
N GLY A 173 7.57 -0.57 -25.77
CA GLY A 173 8.23 -1.85 -25.96
C GLY A 173 7.36 -2.86 -26.72
N ALA A 174 6.06 -2.89 -26.44
CA ALA A 174 5.08 -3.77 -27.07
C ALA A 174 4.71 -3.37 -28.51
N GLN A 175 5.27 -2.26 -29.02
CA GLN A 175 5.06 -1.71 -30.36
C GLN A 175 3.65 -1.16 -30.62
N ALA A 176 3.58 -0.37 -31.70
CA ALA A 176 2.34 0.25 -32.18
C ALA A 176 1.27 -0.81 -32.48
N GLY A 177 0.03 -0.52 -32.06
CA GLY A 177 -1.11 -1.41 -32.27
C GLY A 177 -1.41 -2.33 -31.09
N SER A 178 -0.51 -2.47 -30.11
CA SER A 178 -0.80 -3.15 -28.84
C SER A 178 -1.87 -2.40 -28.02
N TRP A 179 -2.55 -3.13 -27.13
CA TRP A 179 -3.60 -2.55 -26.28
C TRP A 179 -3.04 -1.48 -25.33
N SER A 180 -1.85 -1.72 -24.75
CA SER A 180 -1.15 -0.78 -23.87
C SER A 180 -0.73 0.48 -24.63
N HIS A 181 -0.27 0.32 -25.87
CA HIS A 181 0.05 1.48 -26.72
C HIS A 181 -1.18 2.35 -27.00
N ARG A 182 -2.31 1.72 -27.37
CA ARG A 182 -3.55 2.44 -27.68
C ARG A 182 -4.11 3.17 -26.47
N LEU A 183 -4.13 2.51 -25.31
CA LEU A 183 -4.76 3.03 -24.09
C LEU A 183 -3.88 4.00 -23.29
N PHE A 184 -2.56 3.89 -23.37
CA PHE A 184 -1.65 4.69 -22.54
C PHE A 184 -0.62 5.45 -23.38
N THR A 185 0.21 4.74 -24.15
CA THR A 185 1.34 5.37 -24.88
C THR A 185 0.90 6.50 -25.80
N SER A 186 -0.23 6.33 -26.49
CA SER A 186 -0.77 7.25 -27.50
C SER A 186 -0.99 8.68 -27.03
N TRP A 187 -1.26 8.89 -25.74
CA TRP A 187 -1.52 10.20 -25.17
C TRP A 187 -0.57 10.54 -24.02
N VAL A 188 -0.09 9.56 -23.26
CA VAL A 188 0.84 9.79 -22.15
C VAL A 188 2.18 10.30 -22.68
N ILE A 189 2.81 9.62 -23.64
CA ILE A 189 4.14 10.03 -24.12
C ILE A 189 4.10 11.44 -24.75
N PRO A 190 3.11 11.80 -25.60
CA PRO A 190 2.95 13.18 -26.06
C PRO A 190 2.72 14.19 -24.93
N ALA A 191 1.93 13.86 -23.91
CA ALA A 191 1.67 14.76 -22.78
C ALA A 191 2.93 15.11 -21.96
N PHE A 192 3.96 14.25 -22.00
CA PHE A 192 5.25 14.45 -21.34
C PHE A 192 6.34 15.05 -22.25
N GLY A 193 5.97 15.58 -23.42
CA GLY A 193 6.89 16.28 -24.33
C GLY A 193 7.22 15.54 -25.62
N GLY A 194 6.70 14.32 -25.82
CA GLY A 194 6.92 13.52 -27.03
C GLY A 194 8.29 12.83 -27.09
N ASN A 195 8.34 11.71 -27.81
CA ASN A 195 9.51 10.84 -28.06
C ASN A 195 10.37 10.49 -26.82
N SER A 196 10.04 9.37 -26.16
CA SER A 196 10.92 8.78 -25.12
C SER A 196 12.22 8.16 -25.66
N GLN A 197 12.32 8.00 -26.99
CA GLN A 197 13.41 7.24 -27.65
C GLN A 197 14.44 8.11 -28.38
N THR A 198 14.27 9.43 -28.38
CA THR A 198 15.29 10.35 -28.92
C THR A 198 16.28 10.67 -27.81
N VAL A 199 17.47 10.06 -27.90
CA VAL A 199 18.68 10.48 -27.15
C VAL A 199 19.46 11.45 -28.01
#